data_AF-A0A2A5DJR9-F1
#
_entry.id   AF-A0A2A5DJR9-F1
#
_cell.length_a   1.000
_cell.length_b   1.000
_cell.length_c   1.000
_cell.angle_alpha   90.00
_cell.angle_beta   90.00
_cell.angle_gamma   90.00
#
_symmetry.space_group_name_H-M   'P 1'
#
loop_
_entity.id
_entity.type
_entity.pdbx_description
1 polymer ?
#
loop_
_entity_poly.entity_id
_entity_poly.type
_entity_poly.pdbx_seq_one_letter_code
_entity_poly.pdbx_strand_id
1 'polypeptide(L)'
;MRTSHRFARKAITFTMATLLVGSVAPPVHAEDPIMTTLDASHIRDFIGEWDITMDMMGRKMQFALKVVDIDGKAGGTVDSAMASEPTAIENMSLNDDGSLNMQYEMSMGPQTFDLNINANLSDDGLEGLISEKSGLFEAPFTAVEAIDDPETRQQRRTNRRRSASSARLRFDQDQIRISFAPLEADSKDHESFIGLNDGDVFEYVGGRAAKILTDKDLHFGDVVVKQGNAHPTYPGVYSIWLQKSGTGWRLIFNEEADVWGTMYNAEVNIYDIPMTVSKLDEPVEKFVVKLEKVGDNGGKMFISWGDTQWSAEFTVTDPPEAPAS
;
A
#
# COMPACT_ATOMS: atom_id res chain seq x y z
N MET A 1 32.28 -49.15 54.74
CA MET A 1 31.05 -49.80 54.25
C MET A 1 29.91 -48.79 54.42
N ARG A 2 29.02 -48.66 53.41
CA ARG A 2 27.83 -47.77 53.32
C ARG A 2 27.17 -47.57 54.71
N THR A 3 26.61 -46.41 55.08
CA THR A 3 25.43 -45.76 54.48
C THR A 3 25.17 -44.39 55.14
N SER A 4 24.50 -43.52 54.39
CA SER A 4 23.98 -42.18 54.69
C SER A 4 23.15 -41.97 55.97
N HIS A 5 23.30 -40.82 56.63
CA HIS A 5 22.19 -40.15 57.32
C HIS A 5 22.18 -38.62 57.10
N ARG A 6 20.96 -38.16 56.78
CA ARG A 6 20.55 -36.82 56.38
C ARG A 6 20.65 -35.84 57.56
N PHE A 7 21.18 -34.65 57.30
CA PHE A 7 20.91 -33.48 58.15
C PHE A 7 19.82 -32.63 57.50
N ALA A 8 18.68 -32.56 58.19
CA ALA A 8 17.63 -31.59 57.93
C ALA A 8 18.12 -30.17 58.26
N ARG A 9 17.84 -29.20 57.38
CA ARG A 9 17.76 -27.79 57.76
C ARG A 9 16.49 -27.16 57.21
N LYS A 10 15.92 -26.38 58.12
CA LYS A 10 14.62 -25.71 58.11
C LYS A 10 14.40 -24.82 56.90
N ALA A 11 13.15 -24.81 56.46
CA ALA A 11 12.58 -23.82 55.57
C ALA A 11 12.64 -22.41 56.17
N ILE A 12 13.05 -21.45 55.34
CA ILE A 12 12.72 -20.03 55.49
C ILE A 12 12.03 -19.66 54.18
N THR A 13 10.73 -19.41 54.28
CA THR A 13 9.88 -18.98 53.17
C THR A 13 10.24 -17.55 52.80
N PHE A 14 10.76 -17.36 51.59
CA PHE A 14 10.78 -16.05 50.94
C PHE A 14 9.74 -16.09 49.82
N THR A 15 8.63 -15.38 50.03
CA THR A 15 7.60 -15.20 49.02
C THR A 15 8.16 -14.23 47.98
N MET A 16 8.70 -14.76 46.88
CA MET A 16 9.03 -13.98 45.71
C MET A 16 7.75 -13.91 44.85
N ALA A 17 7.11 -12.74 44.83
CA ALA A 17 6.03 -12.47 43.89
C ALA A 17 6.63 -12.40 42.49
N THR A 18 6.56 -13.51 41.75
CA THR A 18 6.84 -13.51 40.33
C THR A 18 5.66 -12.84 39.64
N LEU A 19 5.84 -11.59 39.18
CA LEU A 19 5.01 -11.07 38.10
C LEU A 19 5.22 -12.00 36.92
N LEU A 20 4.23 -12.85 36.64
CA LEU A 20 4.03 -13.38 35.30
C LEU A 20 3.70 -12.17 34.43
N VAL A 21 4.71 -11.64 33.75
CA VAL A 21 4.49 -10.96 32.47
C VAL A 21 3.93 -12.07 31.59
N GLY A 22 2.59 -12.12 31.52
CA GLY A 22 1.93 -12.87 30.47
C GLY A 22 2.43 -12.27 29.17
N SER A 23 3.35 -12.96 28.51
CA SER A 23 3.53 -12.81 27.08
C SER A 23 2.17 -13.10 26.48
N VAL A 24 1.41 -12.05 26.15
CA VAL A 24 0.34 -12.15 25.18
C VAL A 24 1.08 -12.51 23.90
N ALA A 25 1.06 -13.81 23.58
CA ALA A 25 1.36 -14.22 22.23
C ALA A 25 0.42 -13.43 21.31
N PRO A 26 0.90 -12.83 20.20
CA PRO A 26 -0.01 -12.28 19.22
C PRO A 26 -1.03 -13.36 18.84
N PRO A 27 -2.30 -12.99 18.60
CA PRO A 27 -3.32 -13.95 18.21
C PRO A 27 -2.84 -14.73 16.98
N VAL A 28 -2.97 -16.05 17.07
CA VAL A 28 -2.53 -17.00 16.05
C VAL A 28 -3.56 -16.94 14.91
N HIS A 29 -3.17 -16.24 13.84
CA HIS A 29 -3.69 -16.22 12.47
C HIS A 29 -5.16 -15.80 12.24
N ALA A 30 -5.37 -14.52 11.90
CA ALA A 30 -6.38 -14.17 10.90
C ALA A 30 -6.13 -15.00 9.62
N GLU A 31 -7.17 -15.45 8.90
CA GLU A 31 -6.93 -16.08 7.61
C GLU A 31 -6.34 -15.05 6.65
N ASP A 32 -5.07 -15.24 6.31
CA ASP A 32 -4.43 -14.48 5.25
C ASP A 32 -5.17 -14.73 3.93
N PRO A 33 -5.31 -13.73 3.05
CA PRO A 33 -5.93 -13.93 1.76
C PRO A 33 -5.20 -15.04 1.00
N ILE A 34 -5.95 -15.99 0.44
CA ILE A 34 -5.40 -17.09 -0.34
C ILE A 34 -5.35 -16.75 -1.83
N MET A 35 -4.32 -17.25 -2.52
CA MET A 35 -4.20 -17.08 -3.97
C MET A 35 -5.30 -17.86 -4.69
N THR A 36 -6.03 -17.17 -5.57
CA THR A 36 -7.00 -17.80 -6.46
C THR A 36 -6.42 -18.03 -7.86
N THR A 37 -7.20 -18.62 -8.75
CA THR A 37 -6.79 -18.83 -10.15
C THR A 37 -6.84 -17.55 -11.00
N LEU A 38 -7.60 -16.54 -10.57
CA LEU A 38 -7.82 -15.31 -11.32
C LEU A 38 -6.56 -14.45 -11.34
N ASP A 39 -6.22 -13.95 -12.54
CA ASP A 39 -5.10 -13.04 -12.71
C ASP A 39 -5.45 -11.65 -12.15
N ALA A 40 -4.61 -11.14 -11.25
CA ALA A 40 -4.84 -9.85 -10.59
C ALA A 40 -4.84 -8.68 -11.59
N SER A 41 -4.17 -8.83 -12.74
CA SER A 41 -4.16 -7.80 -13.78
C SER A 41 -5.54 -7.52 -14.39
N HIS A 42 -6.48 -8.48 -14.31
CA HIS A 42 -7.84 -8.33 -14.82
C HIS A 42 -8.79 -7.66 -13.82
N ILE A 43 -8.40 -7.57 -12.55
CA ILE A 43 -9.25 -7.02 -11.48
C ILE A 43 -8.62 -5.83 -10.75
N ARG A 44 -7.67 -5.15 -11.41
CA ARG A 44 -6.92 -4.04 -10.80
C ARG A 44 -7.80 -2.97 -10.17
N ASP A 45 -8.99 -2.76 -10.73
CA ASP A 45 -9.93 -1.75 -10.25
C ASP A 45 -10.71 -2.18 -9.00
N PHE A 46 -10.72 -3.47 -8.68
CA PHE A 46 -11.34 -4.03 -7.48
C PHE A 46 -10.36 -4.16 -6.30
N ILE A 47 -9.05 -4.11 -6.55
CA ILE A 47 -8.01 -4.20 -5.52
C ILE A 47 -8.12 -3.00 -4.55
N GLY A 48 -8.25 -3.29 -3.26
CA GLY A 48 -8.46 -2.31 -2.21
C GLY A 48 -9.20 -2.89 -1.01
N GLU A 49 -9.48 -2.02 -0.03
CA GLU A 49 -10.34 -2.32 1.11
C GLU A 49 -11.66 -1.58 0.97
N TRP A 50 -12.76 -2.26 1.27
CA TRP A 50 -14.11 -1.81 0.98
C TRP A 50 -15.03 -2.05 2.18
N ASP A 51 -15.66 -0.99 2.67
CA ASP A 51 -16.72 -1.06 3.66
C ASP A 51 -18.05 -1.35 2.97
N ILE A 52 -18.43 -2.62 2.98
CA ILE A 52 -19.71 -3.12 2.50
C ILE A 52 -20.80 -2.75 3.49
N THR A 53 -21.86 -2.10 3.00
CA THR A 53 -23.12 -1.91 3.71
C THR A 53 -24.23 -2.66 2.97
N MET A 54 -25.00 -3.46 3.70
CA MET A 54 -26.20 -4.12 3.16
C MET A 54 -27.35 -4.06 4.17
N ASP A 55 -28.58 -4.12 3.67
CA ASP A 55 -29.77 -4.29 4.51
C ASP A 55 -30.22 -5.75 4.45
N MET A 56 -30.17 -6.42 5.60
CA MET A 56 -30.65 -7.77 5.76
C MET A 56 -31.83 -7.77 6.74
N MET A 57 -33.04 -8.03 6.21
CA MET A 57 -34.28 -8.10 7.00
C MET A 57 -34.56 -6.85 7.87
N GLY A 58 -34.24 -5.66 7.36
CA GLY A 58 -34.41 -4.39 8.08
C GLY A 58 -33.29 -4.08 9.07
N ARG A 59 -32.19 -4.84 9.05
CA ARG A 59 -30.98 -4.58 9.83
C ARG A 59 -29.84 -4.25 8.89
N LYS A 60 -29.23 -3.08 9.08
CA LYS A 60 -28.00 -2.72 8.37
C LYS A 60 -26.84 -3.53 8.93
N MET A 61 -26.16 -4.22 8.04
CA MET A 61 -24.96 -4.99 8.32
C MET A 61 -23.78 -4.33 7.61
N GLN A 62 -22.62 -4.37 8.27
CA GLN A 62 -21.37 -3.84 7.74
C GLN A 62 -20.30 -4.93 7.75
N PHE A 63 -19.54 -5.00 6.66
CA PHE A 63 -18.45 -5.95 6.45
C PHE A 63 -17.29 -5.20 5.81
N ALA A 64 -16.06 -5.61 6.11
CA ALA A 64 -14.90 -5.14 5.37
C ALA A 64 -14.51 -6.21 4.34
N LEU A 65 -14.43 -5.83 3.07
CA LEU A 65 -13.92 -6.65 1.99
C LEU A 65 -12.54 -6.15 1.60
N LYS A 66 -11.56 -7.04 1.62
CA LYS A 66 -10.21 -6.77 1.14
C LYS A 66 -9.95 -7.60 -0.12
N VAL A 67 -9.52 -6.95 -1.19
CA VAL A 67 -9.11 -7.59 -2.44
C VAL A 67 -7.66 -7.20 -2.72
N VAL A 68 -6.81 -8.18 -2.96
CA VAL A 68 -5.35 -8.02 -3.06
C VAL A 68 -4.78 -8.74 -4.27
N ASP A 69 -3.61 -8.28 -4.72
CA ASP A 69 -2.73 -9.01 -5.62
C ASP A 69 -1.69 -9.77 -4.79
N ILE A 70 -1.63 -11.08 -4.97
CA ILE A 70 -0.68 -12.00 -4.35
C ILE A 70 0.08 -12.68 -5.49
N ASP A 71 1.31 -12.24 -5.74
CA ASP A 71 2.19 -12.79 -6.78
C ASP A 71 1.56 -12.85 -8.19
N GLY A 72 0.77 -11.84 -8.55
CA GLY A 72 0.05 -11.74 -9.84
C GLY A 72 -1.30 -12.45 -9.84
N LYS A 73 -1.75 -12.99 -8.70
CA LYS A 73 -3.04 -13.67 -8.53
C LYS A 73 -3.95 -12.90 -7.59
N ALA A 74 -5.23 -12.89 -7.92
CA ALA A 74 -6.23 -12.29 -7.06
C ALA A 74 -6.37 -13.10 -5.76
N GLY A 75 -6.46 -12.41 -4.64
CA GLY A 75 -6.84 -12.97 -3.35
C GLY A 75 -7.70 -11.97 -2.59
N GLY A 76 -8.32 -12.39 -1.49
CA GLY A 76 -9.09 -11.48 -0.67
C GLY A 76 -9.63 -12.10 0.61
N THR A 77 -10.16 -11.26 1.47
CA THR A 77 -10.77 -11.63 2.75
C THR A 77 -12.04 -10.83 2.98
N VAL A 78 -12.96 -11.41 3.73
CA VAL A 78 -14.14 -10.73 4.28
C VAL A 78 -14.03 -10.74 5.80
N ASP A 79 -14.09 -9.57 6.41
CA ASP A 79 -14.13 -9.40 7.86
C ASP A 79 -15.52 -8.89 8.29
N SER A 80 -16.01 -9.41 9.41
CA SER A 80 -17.31 -9.06 9.96
C SER A 80 -17.27 -9.13 11.48
N ALA A 81 -18.02 -8.25 12.14
CA ALA A 81 -18.20 -8.29 13.59
C ALA A 81 -18.89 -9.57 14.12
N MET A 82 -19.38 -10.44 13.23
CA MET A 82 -20.01 -11.72 13.57
C MET A 82 -19.02 -12.90 13.58
N ALA A 83 -17.85 -12.74 12.96
CA ALA A 83 -16.77 -13.71 12.94
C ALA A 83 -15.64 -13.25 13.88
N SER A 84 -14.94 -14.19 14.50
CA SER A 84 -13.78 -13.87 15.34
C SER A 84 -12.53 -13.52 14.53
N GLU A 85 -12.48 -13.98 13.28
CA GLU A 85 -11.36 -13.82 12.37
C GLU A 85 -11.88 -13.51 10.95
N PRO A 86 -11.11 -12.75 10.14
CA PRO A 86 -11.37 -12.61 8.72
C PRO A 86 -11.46 -13.98 8.04
N THR A 87 -12.36 -14.10 7.07
CA THR A 87 -12.56 -15.30 6.27
C THR A 87 -11.96 -15.10 4.88
N ALA A 88 -11.13 -16.04 4.42
CA ALA A 88 -10.54 -15.96 3.11
C ALA A 88 -11.56 -16.21 1.99
N ILE A 89 -11.38 -15.50 0.87
CA ILE A 89 -12.14 -15.75 -0.36
C ILE A 89 -11.50 -16.92 -1.09
N GLU A 90 -12.26 -18.00 -1.24
CA GLU A 90 -11.78 -19.26 -1.81
C GLU A 90 -11.68 -19.21 -3.33
N ASN A 91 -12.64 -18.57 -3.99
CA ASN A 91 -12.69 -18.49 -5.43
C ASN A 91 -13.03 -17.09 -5.89
N MET A 92 -12.29 -16.63 -6.90
CA MET A 92 -12.57 -15.39 -7.62
C MET A 92 -12.66 -15.66 -9.11
N SER A 93 -13.64 -15.04 -9.76
CA SER A 93 -13.78 -15.06 -11.22
C SER A 93 -14.35 -13.76 -11.74
N LEU A 94 -13.90 -13.32 -12.91
CA LEU A 94 -14.49 -12.18 -13.60
C LEU A 94 -15.56 -12.68 -14.56
N ASN A 95 -16.77 -12.13 -14.47
CA ASN A 95 -17.87 -12.42 -15.37
C ASN A 95 -17.71 -11.65 -16.70
N ASP A 96 -18.43 -12.08 -17.74
CA ASP A 96 -18.37 -11.46 -19.08
C ASP A 96 -18.83 -9.99 -19.09
N ASP A 97 -19.66 -9.59 -18.12
CA ASP A 97 -20.13 -8.22 -17.93
C ASP A 97 -19.13 -7.34 -17.16
N GLY A 98 -17.98 -7.90 -16.75
CA GLY A 98 -16.94 -7.22 -15.99
C GLY A 98 -17.18 -7.21 -14.47
N SER A 99 -18.23 -7.87 -13.98
CA SER A 99 -18.46 -8.02 -12.55
C SER A 99 -17.51 -9.05 -11.92
N LEU A 100 -17.02 -8.75 -10.73
CA LEU A 100 -16.16 -9.63 -9.94
C LEU A 100 -17.00 -10.53 -9.06
N ASN A 101 -16.91 -11.84 -9.31
CA ASN A 101 -17.54 -12.86 -8.50
C ASN A 101 -16.56 -13.42 -7.48
N MET A 102 -16.96 -13.46 -6.21
CA MET A 102 -16.14 -13.92 -5.08
C MET A 102 -16.93 -14.90 -4.21
N GLN A 103 -16.37 -16.07 -3.93
CA GLN A 103 -17.01 -17.11 -3.13
C GLN A 103 -16.21 -17.36 -1.85
N TYR A 104 -16.91 -17.44 -0.72
CA TYR A 104 -16.32 -17.76 0.57
C TYR A 104 -17.31 -18.52 1.46
N GLU A 105 -16.78 -19.32 2.38
CA GLU A 105 -17.56 -20.09 3.32
C GLU A 105 -17.67 -19.35 4.66
N MET A 106 -18.87 -19.00 5.09
CA MET A 106 -19.08 -18.34 6.38
C MET A 106 -19.63 -19.32 7.41
N SER A 107 -18.91 -19.48 8.52
CA SER A 107 -19.34 -20.30 9.66
C SER A 107 -20.08 -19.46 10.70
N MET A 108 -21.30 -19.86 11.06
CA MET A 108 -22.08 -19.27 12.16
C MET A 108 -22.51 -20.37 13.14
N GLY A 109 -21.69 -20.57 14.17
CA GLY A 109 -21.90 -21.65 15.14
C GLY A 109 -21.76 -23.03 14.47
N PRO A 110 -22.75 -23.95 14.59
CA PRO A 110 -22.68 -25.26 13.97
C PRO A 110 -23.12 -25.28 12.49
N GLN A 111 -23.48 -24.13 11.92
CA GLN A 111 -23.97 -24.02 10.55
C GLN A 111 -22.96 -23.27 9.68
N THR A 112 -22.87 -23.70 8.43
CA THR A 112 -21.98 -23.18 7.41
C THR A 112 -22.79 -22.69 6.23
N PHE A 113 -22.43 -21.53 5.67
CA PHE A 113 -23.10 -20.90 4.54
C PHE A 113 -22.11 -20.61 3.40
N ASP A 114 -22.40 -21.12 2.21
CA ASP A 114 -21.64 -20.81 0.99
C ASP A 114 -22.13 -19.46 0.44
N LEU A 115 -21.33 -18.41 0.62
CA LEU A 115 -21.69 -17.06 0.18
C LEU A 115 -21.00 -16.70 -1.12
N ASN A 116 -21.73 -15.97 -1.96
CA ASN A 116 -21.26 -15.44 -3.23
C ASN A 116 -21.49 -13.93 -3.28
N ILE A 117 -20.43 -13.16 -3.44
CA ILE A 117 -20.46 -11.72 -3.68
C ILE A 117 -20.25 -11.49 -5.17
N ASN A 118 -21.24 -10.91 -5.84
CA ASN A 118 -21.10 -10.43 -7.20
C ASN A 118 -21.04 -8.90 -7.20
N ALA A 119 -19.85 -8.35 -7.46
CA ALA A 119 -19.54 -6.94 -7.32
C ALA A 119 -19.31 -6.27 -8.67
N ASN A 120 -19.92 -5.11 -8.87
CA ASN A 120 -19.69 -4.20 -9.98
C ASN A 120 -19.03 -2.93 -9.48
N LEU A 121 -18.20 -2.33 -10.32
CA LEU A 121 -17.68 -0.99 -10.08
C LEU A 121 -18.72 0.05 -10.46
N SER A 122 -19.00 0.97 -9.55
CA SER A 122 -19.89 2.10 -9.79
C SER A 122 -19.15 3.44 -9.71
N ASP A 123 -19.89 4.53 -9.93
CA ASP A 123 -19.41 5.89 -9.71
C ASP A 123 -19.37 6.30 -8.23
N ASP A 124 -19.78 5.41 -7.30
CA ASP A 124 -19.73 5.65 -5.83
C ASP A 124 -18.93 4.62 -5.01
N GLY A 125 -18.75 3.39 -5.51
CA GLY A 125 -17.79 2.42 -4.97
C GLY A 125 -17.92 1.08 -5.67
N LEU A 126 -18.17 0.03 -4.89
CA LEU A 126 -18.72 -1.22 -5.40
C LEU A 126 -20.24 -1.24 -5.16
N GLU A 127 -20.96 -1.90 -6.04
CA GLU A 127 -22.35 -2.25 -5.81
C GLU A 127 -22.61 -3.64 -6.35
N GLY A 128 -23.59 -4.33 -5.80
CA GLY A 128 -23.85 -5.68 -6.26
C GLY A 128 -24.78 -6.46 -5.36
N LEU A 129 -24.65 -7.77 -5.44
CA LEU A 129 -25.49 -8.72 -4.74
C LEU A 129 -24.62 -9.68 -3.93
N ILE A 130 -25.02 -9.92 -2.68
CA ILE A 130 -24.54 -11.05 -1.89
C ILE A 130 -25.66 -12.07 -1.83
N SER A 131 -25.36 -13.30 -2.23
CA SER A 131 -26.31 -14.42 -2.21
C SER A 131 -25.72 -15.63 -1.52
N GLU A 132 -26.60 -16.41 -0.90
CA GLU A 132 -26.26 -17.73 -0.39
C GLU A 132 -26.63 -18.79 -1.44
N LYS A 133 -25.74 -19.75 -1.66
CA LYS A 133 -25.80 -20.73 -2.77
C LYS A 133 -27.07 -21.59 -2.78
N SER A 134 -27.65 -21.91 -1.64
CA SER A 134 -28.92 -22.65 -1.56
C SER A 134 -30.16 -21.77 -1.88
N GLY A 135 -29.96 -20.47 -2.08
CA GLY A 135 -31.01 -19.49 -2.32
C GLY A 135 -31.72 -19.05 -1.04
N LEU A 136 -31.11 -19.29 0.12
CA LEU A 136 -31.71 -18.95 1.42
C LEU A 136 -31.89 -17.44 1.59
N PHE A 137 -30.94 -16.65 1.08
CA PHE A 137 -31.06 -15.21 1.03
C PHE A 137 -30.27 -14.62 -0.14
N GLU A 138 -30.68 -13.42 -0.52
CA GLU A 138 -30.01 -12.54 -1.47
C GLU A 138 -30.24 -11.10 -1.01
N ALA A 139 -29.18 -10.30 -0.96
CA ALA A 139 -29.25 -8.92 -0.52
C ALA A 139 -28.39 -8.02 -1.42
N PRO A 140 -28.92 -6.87 -1.87
CA PRO A 140 -28.09 -5.88 -2.52
C PRO A 140 -27.15 -5.24 -1.51
N PHE A 141 -25.95 -4.90 -1.96
CA PHE A 141 -24.99 -4.16 -1.17
C PHE A 141 -24.46 -2.96 -1.96
N THR A 142 -24.04 -1.96 -1.20
CA THR A 142 -23.10 -0.95 -1.68
C THR A 142 -21.85 -1.04 -0.84
N ALA A 143 -20.69 -0.83 -1.43
CA ALA A 143 -19.44 -0.73 -0.71
C ALA A 143 -18.79 0.59 -1.07
N VAL A 144 -18.28 1.28 -0.07
CA VAL A 144 -17.37 2.40 -0.29
C VAL A 144 -15.96 1.92 0.00
N GLU A 145 -14.98 2.43 -0.72
CA GLU A 145 -13.59 2.15 -0.38
C GLU A 145 -13.33 2.67 1.03
N ALA A 146 -12.65 1.90 1.87
CA ALA A 146 -12.44 2.15 3.30
C ALA A 146 -11.43 3.30 3.52
N ILE A 147 -11.72 4.50 2.98
CA ILE A 147 -11.02 5.78 3.22
C ILE A 147 -12.06 6.93 3.29
N ASP A 148 -11.90 7.78 4.30
CA ASP A 148 -12.91 8.54 5.07
C ASP A 148 -13.60 9.77 4.40
N ASP A 149 -13.57 10.00 3.07
CA ASP A 149 -14.13 11.25 2.49
C ASP A 149 -14.61 11.21 1.00
N PRO A 150 -15.82 11.72 0.65
CA PRO A 150 -16.38 11.72 -0.71
C PRO A 150 -15.57 12.45 -1.81
N GLU A 151 -14.92 13.57 -1.51
CA GLU A 151 -14.14 14.33 -2.51
C GLU A 151 -12.89 13.55 -2.95
N THR A 152 -12.25 12.89 -1.99
CA THR A 152 -11.13 11.97 -2.22
C THR A 152 -11.54 10.82 -3.14
N ARG A 153 -12.78 10.31 -3.02
CA ARG A 153 -13.33 9.26 -3.91
C ARG A 153 -13.49 9.76 -5.35
N GLN A 154 -14.02 10.96 -5.55
CA GLN A 154 -14.20 11.53 -6.90
C GLN A 154 -12.84 11.83 -7.58
N GLN A 155 -11.87 12.32 -6.80
CA GLN A 155 -10.53 12.57 -7.29
C GLN A 155 -9.79 11.27 -7.66
N ARG A 156 -9.93 10.21 -6.87
CA ARG A 156 -9.45 8.85 -7.21
C ARG A 156 -10.05 8.32 -8.50
N ARG A 157 -11.37 8.40 -8.68
CA ARG A 157 -12.02 7.98 -9.94
C ARG A 157 -11.47 8.73 -11.15
N THR A 158 -11.24 10.02 -10.98
CA THR A 158 -10.67 10.87 -12.03
C THR A 158 -9.21 10.50 -12.31
N ASN A 159 -8.41 10.24 -11.28
CA ASN A 159 -7.01 9.83 -11.39
C ASN A 159 -6.85 8.40 -11.91
N ARG A 160 -7.77 7.46 -11.61
CA ARG A 160 -7.81 6.10 -12.18
C ARG A 160 -8.14 6.12 -13.67
N ARG A 161 -9.01 7.05 -14.12
CA ARG A 161 -9.36 7.26 -15.54
C ARG A 161 -8.31 8.02 -16.35
N ARG A 162 -7.36 8.71 -15.70
CA ARG A 162 -6.26 9.45 -16.35
C ARG A 162 -4.99 8.59 -16.31
N SER A 163 -4.32 8.40 -17.45
CA SER A 163 -3.00 7.75 -17.46
C SER A 163 -2.08 8.43 -16.44
N ALA A 164 -1.42 7.64 -15.58
CA ALA A 164 -0.43 8.17 -14.65
C ALA A 164 0.55 9.07 -15.43
N SER A 165 0.76 10.30 -14.93
CA SER A 165 1.76 11.17 -15.52
C SER A 165 3.12 10.50 -15.33
N SER A 166 3.99 10.59 -16.33
CA SER A 166 5.31 9.97 -16.21
C SER A 166 6.42 10.88 -16.67
N ALA A 167 7.48 10.92 -15.86
CA ALA A 167 8.77 11.49 -16.22
C ALA A 167 9.69 10.34 -16.64
N ARG A 168 10.49 10.56 -17.68
CA ARG A 168 11.40 9.55 -18.19
C ARG A 168 12.72 10.17 -18.62
N LEU A 169 13.82 9.57 -18.19
CA LEU A 169 15.16 9.93 -18.62
C LEU A 169 15.89 8.67 -19.09
N ARG A 170 16.57 8.74 -20.24
CA ARG A 170 17.25 7.60 -20.85
C ARG A 170 18.76 7.77 -20.84
N PHE A 171 19.44 6.66 -20.58
CA PHE A 171 20.88 6.46 -20.69
C PHE A 171 21.11 5.26 -21.61
N ASP A 172 21.25 5.53 -22.90
CA ASP A 172 21.26 4.51 -23.96
C ASP A 172 20.02 3.60 -23.94
N GLN A 173 20.20 2.33 -23.59
CA GLN A 173 19.12 1.33 -23.47
C GLN A 173 18.42 1.37 -22.10
N ASP A 174 19.07 1.97 -21.10
CA ASP A 174 18.60 2.03 -19.73
C ASP A 174 17.78 3.30 -19.49
N GLN A 175 16.92 3.27 -18.47
CA GLN A 175 16.14 4.44 -18.12
C GLN A 175 15.85 4.58 -16.63
N ILE A 176 15.45 5.79 -16.30
CA ILE A 176 14.77 6.14 -15.07
C ILE A 176 13.36 6.56 -15.46
N ARG A 177 12.36 5.99 -14.81
CA ARG A 177 10.95 6.33 -15.00
C ARG A 177 10.30 6.63 -13.66
N ILE A 178 9.66 7.78 -13.55
CA ILE A 178 8.82 8.12 -12.40
C ILE A 178 7.38 8.22 -12.88
N SER A 179 6.48 7.50 -12.22
CA SER A 179 5.03 7.56 -12.43
C SER A 179 4.37 8.23 -11.23
N PHE A 180 3.48 9.18 -11.48
CA PHE A 180 2.83 9.97 -10.44
C PHE A 180 1.40 10.36 -10.83
N ALA A 181 0.57 10.60 -9.82
CA ALA A 181 -0.79 11.07 -10.02
C ALA A 181 -0.82 12.55 -10.44
N PRO A 182 -1.71 12.96 -11.36
CA PRO A 182 -1.87 14.37 -11.74
C PRO A 182 -2.70 15.11 -10.67
N LEU A 183 -2.08 15.41 -9.53
CA LEU A 183 -2.73 16.11 -8.42
C LEU A 183 -2.87 17.60 -8.74
N GLU A 184 -4.06 18.16 -8.52
CA GLU A 184 -4.36 19.58 -8.77
C GLU A 184 -4.04 20.42 -7.52
N ALA A 185 -3.71 21.70 -7.66
CA ALA A 185 -3.36 22.59 -6.55
C ALA A 185 -4.55 22.99 -5.65
N ASP A 186 -5.78 22.72 -6.08
CA ASP A 186 -7.00 22.86 -5.28
C ASP A 186 -7.46 21.52 -4.69
N SER A 187 -6.66 20.47 -4.78
CA SER A 187 -6.98 19.16 -4.23
C SER A 187 -6.69 19.04 -2.72
N LYS A 188 -7.36 18.08 -2.07
CA LYS A 188 -7.08 17.69 -0.69
C LYS A 188 -5.64 17.23 -0.47
N ASP A 189 -5.02 16.64 -1.49
CA ASP A 189 -3.60 16.30 -1.46
C ASP A 189 -2.74 17.57 -1.28
N HIS A 190 -3.07 18.66 -1.99
CA HIS A 190 -2.34 19.92 -1.86
C HIS A 190 -2.57 20.56 -0.49
N GLU A 191 -3.80 20.53 0.01
CA GLU A 191 -4.14 21.02 1.35
C GLU A 191 -3.37 20.27 2.45
N SER A 192 -3.30 18.93 2.35
CA SER A 192 -2.49 18.09 3.24
C SER A 192 -1.01 18.48 3.14
N PHE A 193 -0.50 18.64 1.92
CA PHE A 193 0.90 18.99 1.65
C PHE A 193 1.32 20.32 2.29
N ILE A 194 0.53 21.38 2.12
CA ILE A 194 0.85 22.70 2.70
C ILE A 194 0.70 22.71 4.24
N GLY A 195 -0.12 21.81 4.78
CA GLY A 195 -0.40 21.66 6.21
C GLY A 195 0.64 20.85 7.00
N LEU A 196 1.64 20.26 6.34
CA LEU A 196 2.64 19.38 6.99
C LEU A 196 3.42 20.10 8.09
N ASN A 197 3.59 19.44 9.24
CA ASN A 197 4.51 19.87 10.29
C ASN A 197 5.94 19.40 9.97
N ASP A 198 6.89 19.92 10.72
CA ASP A 198 8.27 19.44 10.65
C ASP A 198 8.36 17.95 11.03
N GLY A 199 9.05 17.16 10.21
CA GLY A 199 9.15 15.71 10.34
C GLY A 199 8.03 14.93 9.65
N ASP A 200 6.92 15.58 9.29
CA ASP A 200 5.80 14.91 8.62
C ASP A 200 6.14 14.57 7.16
N VAL A 201 5.57 13.48 6.69
CA VAL A 201 5.68 13.00 5.31
C VAL A 201 4.39 13.32 4.58
N PHE A 202 4.52 13.80 3.35
CA PHE A 202 3.37 14.02 2.48
C PHE A 202 2.69 12.70 2.11
N GLU A 203 1.42 12.56 2.46
CA GLU A 203 0.59 11.42 2.06
C GLU A 203 -0.20 11.72 0.78
N TYR A 204 -0.15 10.81 -0.19
CA TYR A 204 -0.93 10.92 -1.43
C TYR A 204 -2.39 10.49 -1.18
N VAL A 205 -3.15 11.27 -0.41
CA VAL A 205 -4.53 10.98 0.02
C VAL A 205 -5.44 10.52 -1.13
N GLY A 206 -5.32 11.16 -2.29
CA GLY A 206 -6.13 10.93 -3.49
C GLY A 206 -5.61 9.84 -4.43
N GLY A 207 -4.53 9.11 -4.10
CA GLY A 207 -3.95 8.15 -5.05
C GLY A 207 -2.84 7.24 -4.52
N ARG A 208 -2.17 6.57 -5.45
CA ARG A 208 -0.94 5.81 -5.16
C ARG A 208 0.21 6.78 -4.94
N ALA A 209 1.17 6.36 -4.12
CA ALA A 209 2.44 7.07 -4.03
C ALA A 209 3.11 7.17 -5.40
N ALA A 210 3.90 8.21 -5.61
CA ALA A 210 4.72 8.29 -6.80
C ALA A 210 5.71 7.12 -6.81
N LYS A 211 5.87 6.48 -7.96
CA LYS A 211 6.69 5.27 -8.12
C LYS A 211 7.87 5.57 -9.01
N ILE A 212 9.06 5.17 -8.60
CA ILE A 212 10.25 5.21 -9.43
C ILE A 212 10.70 3.81 -9.83
N LEU A 213 11.12 3.69 -11.09
CA LEU A 213 11.81 2.55 -11.66
C LEU A 213 13.16 3.04 -12.20
N THR A 214 14.24 2.37 -11.84
CA THR A 214 15.59 2.73 -12.29
C THR A 214 16.37 1.51 -12.75
N ASP A 215 16.83 1.55 -14.01
CA ASP A 215 17.67 0.51 -14.61
C ASP A 215 19.16 0.69 -14.26
N LYS A 216 19.50 1.74 -13.50
CA LYS A 216 20.86 2.06 -13.03
C LYS A 216 20.86 2.39 -11.54
N ASP A 217 22.01 2.29 -10.90
CA ASP A 217 22.22 2.84 -9.55
C ASP A 217 22.19 4.38 -9.62
N LEU A 218 21.44 5.03 -8.73
CA LEU A 218 21.34 6.49 -8.65
C LEU A 218 22.13 7.02 -7.46
N HIS A 219 23.14 7.83 -7.73
CA HIS A 219 23.98 8.44 -6.71
C HIS A 219 23.53 9.87 -6.44
N PHE A 220 23.00 10.09 -5.24
CA PHE A 220 22.61 11.40 -4.71
C PHE A 220 23.60 11.79 -3.61
N GLY A 221 24.72 12.40 -4.00
CA GLY A 221 25.84 12.63 -3.09
C GLY A 221 26.39 11.28 -2.58
N ASP A 222 26.36 11.07 -1.27
CA ASP A 222 26.85 9.83 -0.63
C ASP A 222 25.81 8.69 -0.60
N VAL A 223 24.55 8.98 -0.96
CA VAL A 223 23.46 8.00 -0.96
C VAL A 223 23.36 7.35 -2.33
N VAL A 224 23.35 6.01 -2.36
CA VAL A 224 23.22 5.23 -3.61
C VAL A 224 21.92 4.46 -3.58
N VAL A 225 20.94 4.93 -4.35
CA VAL A 225 19.68 4.20 -4.57
C VAL A 225 19.96 3.05 -5.53
N LYS A 226 19.90 1.83 -5.01
CA LYS A 226 20.28 0.63 -5.75
C LYS A 226 19.19 0.13 -6.68
N GLN A 227 19.59 -0.46 -7.78
CA GLN A 227 18.70 -1.37 -8.50
C GLN A 227 18.51 -2.70 -7.75
N GLY A 228 17.61 -3.54 -8.25
CA GLY A 228 17.49 -4.93 -7.85
C GLY A 228 17.05 -5.19 -6.42
N ASN A 229 16.38 -4.23 -5.78
CA ASN A 229 15.84 -4.38 -4.42
C ASN A 229 14.76 -5.46 -4.34
N ALA A 230 13.89 -5.56 -5.35
CA ALA A 230 12.89 -6.63 -5.42
C ALA A 230 13.47 -7.96 -5.92
N HIS A 231 14.45 -7.90 -6.85
CA HIS A 231 15.16 -9.06 -7.36
C HIS A 231 16.51 -8.63 -7.96
N PRO A 232 17.63 -9.37 -7.80
CA PRO A 232 18.96 -8.93 -8.23
C PRO A 232 19.10 -8.53 -9.70
N THR A 233 18.25 -9.08 -10.57
CA THR A 233 18.27 -8.82 -12.02
C THR A 233 17.20 -7.81 -12.47
N TYR A 234 16.43 -7.24 -11.54
CA TYR A 234 15.35 -6.30 -11.85
C TYR A 234 15.81 -4.86 -11.66
N PRO A 235 15.14 -3.90 -12.32
CA PRO A 235 15.31 -2.48 -12.01
C PRO A 235 15.04 -2.21 -10.53
N GLY A 236 15.65 -1.15 -10.00
CA GLY A 236 15.27 -0.62 -8.70
C GLY A 236 13.83 -0.12 -8.76
N VAL A 237 13.03 -0.48 -7.75
CA VAL A 237 11.60 -0.17 -7.72
C VAL A 237 11.22 0.33 -6.34
N TYR A 238 10.79 1.58 -6.24
CA TYR A 238 10.51 2.24 -4.96
C TYR A 238 9.30 3.16 -5.07
N SER A 239 8.66 3.43 -3.94
CA SER A 239 7.80 4.61 -3.81
C SER A 239 8.65 5.79 -3.36
N ILE A 240 8.32 6.99 -3.83
CA ILE A 240 8.99 8.23 -3.46
C ILE A 240 8.04 9.12 -2.68
N TRP A 241 8.58 9.76 -1.64
CA TRP A 241 7.82 10.60 -0.72
C TRP A 241 8.59 11.88 -0.40
N LEU A 242 7.86 12.93 -0.03
CA LEU A 242 8.44 14.19 0.42
C LEU A 242 8.25 14.34 1.92
N GLN A 243 9.35 14.49 2.65
CA GLN A 243 9.32 14.80 4.08
C GLN A 243 9.74 16.25 4.32
N LYS A 244 9.00 16.96 5.17
CA LYS A 244 9.38 18.30 5.62
C LYS A 244 10.46 18.19 6.71
N SER A 245 11.53 18.96 6.58
CA SER A 245 12.65 18.94 7.53
C SER A 245 13.17 20.36 7.81
N GLY A 246 12.65 20.98 8.86
CA GLY A 246 12.85 22.38 9.22
C GLY A 246 12.43 23.31 8.08
N THR A 247 13.39 24.07 7.56
CA THR A 247 13.21 24.92 6.38
C THR A 247 13.50 24.20 5.07
N GLY A 248 13.96 22.94 5.13
CA GLY A 248 14.31 22.10 4.00
C GLY A 248 13.34 20.94 3.82
N TRP A 249 13.67 20.06 2.88
CA TRP A 249 12.86 18.93 2.49
C TRP A 249 13.74 17.73 2.14
N ARG A 250 13.19 16.54 2.32
CA ARG A 250 13.88 15.28 2.07
C ARG A 250 13.06 14.43 1.10
N LEU A 251 13.73 13.85 0.12
CA LEU A 251 13.19 12.85 -0.79
C LEU A 251 13.44 11.48 -0.18
N ILE A 252 12.36 10.80 0.19
CA ILE A 252 12.42 9.48 0.81
C ILE A 252 12.13 8.43 -0.26
N PHE A 253 12.95 7.38 -0.29
CA PHE A 253 12.71 6.17 -1.07
C PHE A 253 12.31 5.06 -0.12
N ASN A 254 11.17 4.45 -0.41
CA ASN A 254 10.55 3.43 0.41
C ASN A 254 10.38 2.14 -0.41
N GLU A 255 10.63 0.98 0.22
CA GLU A 255 10.66 -0.32 -0.48
C GLU A 255 9.28 -0.78 -0.96
N GLU A 256 8.19 -0.29 -0.35
CA GLU A 256 6.83 -0.57 -0.79
C GLU A 256 6.48 0.29 -2.01
N ALA A 257 6.86 -0.17 -3.19
CA ALA A 257 6.73 0.61 -4.42
C ALA A 257 5.31 0.74 -4.97
N ASP A 258 4.40 -0.14 -4.54
CA ASP A 258 3.05 -0.28 -5.07
C ASP A 258 1.97 -0.01 -4.01
N VAL A 259 2.24 0.98 -3.16
CA VAL A 259 1.44 1.34 -1.99
C VAL A 259 0.46 2.48 -2.26
N TRP A 260 -0.66 2.45 -1.53
CA TRP A 260 -1.59 3.56 -1.49
C TRP A 260 -0.99 4.73 -0.68
N GLY A 261 -1.26 5.97 -1.07
CA GLY A 261 -0.61 7.14 -0.49
C GLY A 261 -0.83 7.37 1.00
N THR A 262 -1.91 6.84 1.57
CA THR A 262 -2.23 6.92 3.02
C THR A 262 -1.76 5.70 3.82
N MET A 263 -1.10 4.74 3.16
CA MET A 263 -0.55 3.54 3.80
C MET A 263 0.97 3.64 3.96
N TYR A 264 1.48 4.86 4.11
CA TYR A 264 2.91 5.08 4.26
C TYR A 264 3.47 4.35 5.49
N ASN A 265 4.45 3.49 5.26
CA ASN A 265 5.15 2.74 6.31
C ASN A 265 6.60 3.24 6.44
N ALA A 266 6.88 4.00 7.49
CA ALA A 266 8.22 4.55 7.71
C ALA A 266 9.30 3.50 8.03
N GLU A 267 8.92 2.28 8.46
CA GLU A 267 9.87 1.23 8.84
C GLU A 267 10.66 0.67 7.65
N VAL A 268 10.11 0.81 6.44
CA VAL A 268 10.71 0.32 5.18
C VAL A 268 11.26 1.46 4.32
N ASN A 269 11.55 2.61 4.95
CA ASN A 269 12.36 3.66 4.34
C ASN A 269 13.82 3.20 4.24
N ILE A 270 14.36 3.23 3.03
CA ILE A 270 15.72 2.75 2.78
C ILE A 270 16.68 3.87 2.39
N TYR A 271 16.21 4.93 1.72
CA TYR A 271 17.04 6.08 1.39
C TYR A 271 16.34 7.39 1.73
N ASP A 272 17.13 8.34 2.22
CA ASP A 272 16.73 9.71 2.48
C ASP A 272 17.75 10.64 1.80
N ILE A 273 17.25 11.52 0.95
CA ILE A 273 18.06 12.45 0.16
C ILE A 273 17.64 13.89 0.46
N PRO A 274 18.58 14.80 0.82
CA PRO A 274 18.23 16.20 1.01
C PRO A 274 17.89 16.85 -0.34
N MET A 275 16.83 17.66 -0.37
CA MET A 275 16.41 18.39 -1.56
C MET A 275 16.74 19.88 -1.47
N THR A 276 17.07 20.47 -2.62
CA THR A 276 17.13 21.93 -2.77
C THR A 276 15.74 22.46 -3.06
N VAL A 277 15.32 23.53 -2.36
CA VAL A 277 14.01 24.15 -2.52
C VAL A 277 14.14 25.55 -3.09
N SER A 278 13.30 25.87 -4.06
CA SER A 278 13.21 27.19 -4.69
C SER A 278 11.76 27.57 -4.90
N LYS A 279 11.48 28.88 -4.82
CA LYS A 279 10.17 29.44 -5.19
C LYS A 279 10.11 29.63 -6.72
N LEU A 280 8.97 29.33 -7.32
CA LEU A 280 8.67 29.56 -8.73
C LEU A 280 8.04 30.94 -8.92
N ASP A 281 8.43 31.63 -9.99
CA ASP A 281 7.83 32.92 -10.37
C ASP A 281 6.40 32.74 -10.91
N GLU A 282 6.16 31.65 -11.64
CA GLU A 282 4.87 31.24 -12.14
C GLU A 282 4.42 29.94 -11.44
N PRO A 283 3.34 29.97 -10.64
CA PRO A 283 2.84 28.77 -9.97
C PRO A 283 2.38 27.70 -10.96
N VAL A 284 2.65 26.44 -10.64
CA VAL A 284 2.15 25.28 -11.40
C VAL A 284 0.88 24.74 -10.74
N GLU A 285 -0.19 24.63 -11.52
CA GLU A 285 -1.49 24.14 -11.04
C GLU A 285 -1.47 22.64 -10.71
N LYS A 286 -0.50 21.89 -11.23
CA LYS A 286 -0.43 20.43 -11.07
C LYS A 286 0.86 20.02 -10.37
N PHE A 287 0.77 18.94 -9.59
CA PHE A 287 1.93 18.19 -9.14
C PHE A 287 2.62 17.58 -10.35
N VAL A 288 3.86 18.01 -10.59
CA VAL A 288 4.64 17.58 -11.75
C VAL A 288 6.01 17.12 -11.31
N VAL A 289 6.40 15.93 -11.76
CA VAL A 289 7.79 15.46 -11.70
C VAL A 289 8.43 15.59 -13.08
N LYS A 290 9.66 16.09 -13.14
CA LYS A 290 10.50 16.12 -14.34
C LYS A 290 11.87 15.52 -14.06
N LEU A 291 12.45 14.94 -15.09
CA LEU A 291 13.83 14.47 -15.10
C LEU A 291 14.55 15.13 -16.26
N GLU A 292 15.67 15.78 -15.98
CA GLU A 292 16.50 16.44 -16.99
C GLU A 292 17.88 15.80 -17.04
N LYS A 293 18.44 15.62 -18.24
CA LYS A 293 19.79 15.07 -18.42
C LYS A 293 20.84 16.12 -18.05
N VAL A 294 21.85 15.73 -17.29
CA VAL A 294 23.00 16.57 -16.92
C VAL A 294 24.29 15.82 -17.28
N GLY A 295 24.92 16.21 -18.39
CA GLY A 295 26.07 15.46 -18.94
C GLY A 295 25.69 14.04 -19.39
N ASP A 296 26.68 13.16 -19.54
CA ASP A 296 26.45 11.82 -20.08
C ASP A 296 25.89 10.84 -19.04
N ASN A 297 26.36 10.95 -17.80
CA ASN A 297 26.03 10.04 -16.69
C ASN A 297 25.32 10.73 -15.53
N GLY A 298 24.61 11.84 -15.79
CA GLY A 298 23.94 12.61 -14.74
C GLY A 298 22.54 13.04 -15.12
N GLY A 299 21.79 13.40 -14.09
CA GLY A 299 20.47 13.98 -14.25
C GLY A 299 20.07 14.82 -13.05
N LYS A 300 18.99 15.56 -13.22
CA LYS A 300 18.37 16.33 -12.16
C LYS A 300 16.90 16.02 -12.10
N MET A 301 16.42 15.67 -10.91
CA MET A 301 15.02 15.49 -10.62
C MET A 301 14.44 16.82 -10.16
N PHE A 302 13.28 17.17 -10.70
CA PHE A 302 12.46 18.29 -10.25
C PHE A 302 11.09 17.78 -9.85
N ILE A 303 10.60 18.24 -8.71
CA ILE A 303 9.22 18.11 -8.30
C ILE A 303 8.70 19.54 -8.13
N SER A 304 7.57 19.86 -8.75
CA SER A 304 6.99 21.20 -8.73
C SER A 304 5.51 21.11 -8.39
N TRP A 305 5.05 21.96 -7.46
CA TRP A 305 3.64 22.07 -7.12
C TRP A 305 3.35 23.44 -6.49
N GLY A 306 2.30 24.11 -6.99
CA GLY A 306 2.01 25.48 -6.57
C GLY A 306 3.18 26.40 -6.91
N ASP A 307 3.61 27.22 -5.95
CA ASP A 307 4.74 28.14 -6.11
C ASP A 307 6.09 27.53 -5.69
N THR A 308 6.16 26.24 -5.39
CA THR A 308 7.36 25.62 -4.85
C THR A 308 7.92 24.55 -5.79
N GLN A 309 9.25 24.51 -5.88
CA GLN A 309 10.00 23.49 -6.60
C GLN A 309 11.08 22.88 -5.72
N TRP A 310 11.14 21.55 -5.71
CA TRP A 310 12.18 20.75 -5.10
C TRP A 310 13.06 20.14 -6.17
N SER A 311 14.36 20.08 -5.93
CA SER A 311 15.28 19.42 -6.85
C SER A 311 16.38 18.64 -6.16
N ALA A 312 16.80 17.57 -6.81
CA ALA A 312 17.93 16.74 -6.40
C ALA A 312 18.72 16.33 -7.65
N GLU A 313 20.03 16.55 -7.62
CA GLU A 313 20.95 16.11 -8.66
C GLU A 313 21.43 14.69 -8.37
N PHE A 314 21.60 13.90 -9.42
CA PHE A 314 22.11 12.55 -9.33
C PHE A 314 23.07 12.22 -10.46
N THR A 315 23.92 11.24 -10.21
CA THR A 315 24.68 10.55 -11.26
C THR A 315 24.26 9.09 -11.34
N VAL A 316 24.56 8.45 -12.46
CA VAL A 316 24.21 7.05 -12.69
C VAL A 316 25.45 6.19 -12.87
N THR A 317 25.40 4.98 -12.35
CA THR A 317 26.42 3.94 -12.62
C THR A 317 25.75 2.63 -12.96
N ASP A 318 26.46 1.79 -13.72
CA ASP A 318 26.07 0.41 -13.87
C ASP A 318 26.16 -0.32 -12.53
N PRO A 319 25.33 -1.35 -12.29
CA PRO A 319 25.51 -2.24 -11.16
C PRO A 319 26.91 -2.88 -11.22
N PRO A 320 27.50 -3.24 -10.07
CA PRO A 320 28.68 -4.09 -10.08
C PRO A 320 28.38 -5.38 -10.83
N GLU A 321 29.24 -5.74 -11.79
CA GLU A 321 29.12 -6.97 -12.57
C GLU A 321 28.98 -8.17 -11.62
N ALA A 322 27.88 -8.93 -11.75
CA ALA A 322 27.66 -10.11 -10.93
C ALA A 322 28.87 -11.05 -11.08
N PRO A 323 29.41 -11.62 -10.00
CA PRO A 323 30.57 -12.50 -10.11
C PRO A 323 30.23 -13.64 -11.08
N ALA A 324 31.08 -13.81 -12.10
CA ALA A 324 30.96 -14.89 -13.07
C ALA A 324 30.81 -16.23 -12.32
N SER A 325 29.73 -16.95 -12.62
CA SER A 325 29.43 -18.27 -12.03
C SER A 325 30.45 -19.32 -12.44
#